data_AF-A0A2U1NI10-F1
#
_entry.id   AF-A0A2U1NI10-F1
#
_cell.length_a   1.000
_cell.length_b   1.000
_cell.length_c   1.000
_cell.angle_alpha   90.00
_cell.angle_beta   90.00
_cell.angle_gamma   90.00
#
_symmetry.space_group_name_H-M   'P 1'
#
loop_
_entity.id
_entity.type
_entity.pdbx_description
1 polymer ?
#
loop_
_entity_poly.entity_id
_entity_poly.type
_entity_poly.pdbx_seq_one_letter_code
_entity_poly.pdbx_strand_id
1 'polypeptide(L)'
;MEKVVTRSSQQKKGEGTSKDGEGTFETPHESIKGVGNSQSPKWTKSKISGERKKPVCGFRLQWMLYPSGFQELKVRIGDESYGVNIHMKLCMCRLWQLSGVPCVHSVAGYMHLNREPDEGVDHWYNQEKWFEAYQFSIKPVYGSNMWKRTDLPPLLPLIMRRMPGIPRKKE
;
A
#
# COMPACT_ATOMS: atom_id res chain seq x y z
N MET A 1 14.85 58.88 43.08
CA MET A 1 15.10 57.83 44.08
C MET A 1 15.15 56.50 43.35
N GLU A 2 16.22 55.70 43.31
CA GLU A 2 17.63 55.90 43.66
C GLU A 2 18.47 55.14 42.62
N LYS A 3 19.75 55.50 42.46
CA LYS A 3 20.75 54.70 41.77
C LYS A 3 21.77 54.21 42.81
N VAL A 4 22.54 53.18 42.43
CA VAL A 4 23.81 52.75 43.05
C VAL A 4 23.70 51.82 44.26
N VAL A 5 24.05 50.54 44.05
CA VAL A 5 25.17 49.88 44.75
C VAL A 5 26.02 49.17 43.69
N THR A 6 27.33 49.07 43.92
CA THR A 6 28.35 48.55 42.99
C THR A 6 29.29 47.57 43.69
N ARG A 7 30.22 46.93 42.93
CA ARG A 7 31.35 46.08 43.40
C ARG A 7 30.91 44.69 43.93
N SER A 8 31.70 43.60 43.97
CA SER A 8 33.05 43.20 43.51
C SER A 8 33.16 41.65 43.67
N SER A 9 34.11 40.87 43.13
CA SER A 9 35.07 40.98 41.99
C SER A 9 35.81 39.62 41.85
N GLN A 10 36.82 39.56 40.96
CA GLN A 10 37.88 38.54 40.81
C GLN A 10 37.60 37.20 40.10
N GLN A 11 38.58 36.84 39.25
CA GLN A 11 38.72 35.58 38.52
C GLN A 11 39.30 34.46 39.39
N LYS A 12 39.09 33.20 38.97
CA LYS A 12 40.15 32.18 39.02
C LYS A 12 40.23 31.42 37.69
N LYS A 13 41.47 31.17 37.25
CA LYS A 13 41.79 30.22 36.17
C LYS A 13 41.54 28.79 36.65
N GLY A 14 41.18 27.92 35.72
CA GLY A 14 41.08 26.47 35.89
C GLY A 14 41.06 25.80 34.52
N GLU A 15 42.25 25.55 33.98
CA GLU A 15 42.44 24.91 32.67
C GLU A 15 42.31 23.38 32.85
N GLY A 16 41.47 22.74 32.05
CA GLY A 16 41.14 21.32 32.21
C GLY A 16 40.46 20.76 30.97
N THR A 17 41.26 20.37 29.98
CA THR A 17 40.81 19.86 28.69
C THR A 17 40.48 18.36 28.76
N SER A 18 39.23 18.01 29.11
CA SER A 18 38.72 16.66 28.83
C SER A 18 38.36 16.56 27.35
N LYS A 19 39.18 15.83 26.58
CA LYS A 19 38.84 15.44 25.20
C LYS A 19 38.03 14.14 25.25
N ASP A 20 36.78 14.25 25.64
CA ASP A 20 35.82 13.16 25.44
C ASP A 20 35.48 13.12 23.95
N GLY A 21 36.03 12.10 23.27
CA GLY A 21 35.94 11.98 21.83
C GLY A 21 34.51 11.69 21.39
N GLU A 22 33.82 12.72 20.89
CA GLU A 22 32.71 12.53 19.97
C GLU A 22 33.24 11.78 18.75
N GLY A 23 33.03 10.46 18.75
CA GLY A 23 33.24 9.59 17.61
C GLY A 23 32.18 9.86 16.55
N THR A 24 32.28 11.03 15.90
CA THR A 24 31.53 11.33 14.69
C THR A 24 31.92 10.28 13.66
N PHE A 25 31.09 9.26 13.51
CA PHE A 25 31.18 8.33 12.39
C PHE A 25 30.68 9.07 11.15
N GLU A 26 31.54 9.94 10.61
CA GLU A 26 31.38 10.46 9.26
C GLU A 26 31.50 9.25 8.32
N THR A 27 30.36 8.65 7.99
CA THR A 27 30.23 7.86 6.76
C THR A 27 30.75 8.72 5.63
N PRO A 28 31.73 8.26 4.84
CA PRO A 28 32.16 8.99 3.66
C PRO A 28 30.93 9.35 2.83
N HIS A 29 30.74 10.64 2.54
CA HIS A 29 29.85 11.06 1.46
C HIS A 29 30.54 10.67 0.15
N GLU A 30 30.56 9.37 -0.12
CA GLU A 30 30.98 8.83 -1.39
C GLU A 30 29.90 9.22 -2.39
N SER A 31 30.12 10.36 -3.04
CA SER A 31 29.37 10.77 -4.22
C SER A 31 29.38 9.60 -5.18
N ILE A 32 28.25 8.90 -5.30
CA ILE A 32 28.04 7.83 -6.27
C ILE A 32 28.25 8.46 -7.64
N LYS A 33 29.46 8.33 -8.18
CA LYS A 33 29.81 8.82 -9.51
C LYS A 33 28.87 8.12 -10.47
N GLY A 34 28.14 8.89 -11.27
CA GLY A 34 27.06 8.36 -12.11
C GLY A 34 27.54 7.25 -13.03
N VAL A 35 27.28 6.00 -12.65
CA VAL A 35 27.52 4.84 -13.49
C VAL A 35 26.43 4.78 -14.54
N GLY A 36 26.86 5.05 -15.78
CA GLY A 36 26.15 4.96 -17.06
C GLY A 36 24.69 4.50 -17.05
N ASN A 37 23.80 5.45 -17.39
CA ASN A 37 22.55 5.28 -18.14
C ASN A 37 22.03 3.84 -18.29
N SER A 38 21.60 3.23 -17.18
CA SER A 38 20.70 2.09 -17.23
C SER A 38 19.35 2.60 -17.71
N GLN A 39 19.16 2.62 -19.03
CA GLN A 39 17.84 2.87 -19.59
C GLN A 39 16.91 1.78 -19.05
N SER A 40 16.10 2.14 -18.05
CA SER A 40 14.92 1.37 -17.67
C SER A 40 14.22 0.97 -18.96
N PRO A 41 13.85 -0.31 -19.15
CA PRO A 41 13.29 -0.77 -20.41
C PRO A 41 12.12 0.13 -20.76
N LYS A 42 12.30 0.95 -21.80
CA LYS A 42 11.26 1.89 -22.24
C LYS A 42 10.06 1.03 -22.55
N TRP A 43 9.01 1.15 -21.73
CA TRP A 43 7.74 0.50 -21.98
C TRP A 43 7.12 1.22 -23.16
N THR A 44 7.61 0.90 -24.35
CA THR A 44 7.08 1.41 -25.60
C THR A 44 5.63 0.97 -25.61
N LYS A 45 4.72 1.95 -25.69
CA LYS A 45 3.38 1.71 -26.23
C LYS A 45 3.56 1.30 -27.69
N SER A 46 4.04 0.08 -27.92
CA SER A 46 3.82 -0.64 -29.15
C SER A 46 2.31 -0.59 -29.36
N LYS A 47 1.89 0.07 -30.44
CA LYS A 47 0.49 0.10 -30.81
C LYS A 47 0.05 -1.35 -30.91
N ILE A 48 -0.79 -1.77 -29.99
CA ILE A 48 -1.64 -2.94 -30.19
C ILE A 48 -2.60 -2.50 -31.30
N SER A 49 -2.16 -2.64 -32.55
CA SER A 49 -3.00 -2.53 -33.73
C SER A 49 -4.20 -3.43 -33.51
N GLY A 50 -5.40 -2.85 -33.63
CA GLY A 50 -6.64 -3.38 -33.02
C GLY A 50 -7.17 -4.68 -33.60
N GLU A 51 -6.40 -5.76 -33.51
CA GLU A 51 -6.89 -7.12 -33.67
C GLU A 51 -7.63 -7.52 -32.39
N ARG A 52 -8.96 -7.37 -32.43
CA ARG A 52 -9.87 -8.00 -31.47
C ARG A 52 -9.67 -9.51 -31.53
N LYS A 53 -8.77 -10.04 -30.70
CA LYS A 53 -8.60 -11.49 -30.51
C LYS A 53 -9.96 -12.06 -30.11
N LYS A 54 -10.55 -12.86 -31.00
CA LYS A 54 -11.81 -13.56 -30.75
C LYS A 54 -11.59 -14.45 -29.51
N PRO A 55 -12.48 -14.44 -28.50
CA PRO A 55 -12.25 -15.23 -27.30
C PRO A 55 -12.27 -16.73 -27.64
N VAL A 56 -11.10 -17.37 -27.54
CA VAL A 56 -10.94 -18.82 -27.73
C VAL A 56 -11.15 -19.55 -26.40
N CYS A 57 -12.39 -19.56 -25.94
CA CYS A 57 -12.95 -20.59 -25.05
C CYS A 57 -14.48 -20.43 -25.01
N GLY A 58 -15.22 -21.52 -25.25
CA GLY A 58 -16.65 -21.51 -25.56
C GLY A 58 -17.62 -21.25 -24.41
N PHE A 59 -17.20 -20.62 -23.31
CA PHE A 59 -18.10 -20.22 -22.22
C PHE A 59 -18.43 -18.74 -22.32
N ARG A 60 -19.51 -18.44 -23.04
CA ARG A 60 -20.10 -17.10 -23.07
C ARG A 60 -20.84 -16.85 -21.75
N LEU A 61 -20.10 -16.55 -20.69
CA LEU A 61 -20.65 -16.00 -19.44
C LEU A 61 -21.17 -14.59 -19.70
N GLN A 62 -22.30 -14.54 -20.41
CA GLN A 62 -22.96 -13.30 -20.81
C GLN A 62 -23.72 -12.76 -19.61
N TRP A 63 -23.05 -11.89 -18.85
CA TRP A 63 -23.67 -11.08 -17.81
C TRP A 63 -24.86 -10.32 -18.39
N MET A 64 -26.05 -10.56 -17.86
CA MET A 64 -27.25 -9.80 -18.22
C MET A 64 -27.32 -8.55 -17.34
N LEU A 65 -27.43 -7.38 -17.97
CA LEU A 65 -27.35 -6.09 -17.30
C LEU A 65 -28.67 -5.34 -17.50
N TYR A 66 -29.30 -4.97 -16.40
CA TYR A 66 -30.56 -4.23 -16.39
C TYR A 66 -30.32 -2.87 -15.71
N PRO A 67 -30.36 -1.75 -16.44
CA PRO A 67 -30.28 -0.43 -15.82
C PRO A 67 -31.53 -0.19 -14.96
N SER A 68 -31.33 0.26 -13.73
CA SER A 68 -32.40 0.51 -12.75
C SER A 68 -32.49 1.97 -12.30
N GLY A 69 -31.43 2.76 -12.51
CA GLY A 69 -31.31 4.12 -12.01
C GLY A 69 -30.05 4.82 -12.54
N PHE A 70 -29.72 5.99 -11.99
CA PHE A 70 -28.55 6.75 -12.43
C PHE A 70 -27.24 6.03 -12.12
N GLN A 71 -26.59 5.48 -13.15
CA GLN A 71 -25.38 4.65 -13.02
C GLN A 71 -25.58 3.42 -12.12
N GLU A 72 -26.83 2.96 -11.98
CA GLU A 72 -27.22 1.77 -11.22
C GLU A 72 -27.66 0.64 -12.14
N LEU A 73 -27.00 -0.50 -11.99
CA LEU A 73 -27.14 -1.67 -12.85
C LEU A 73 -27.40 -2.90 -11.98
N LYS A 74 -28.42 -3.69 -12.35
CA LYS A 74 -28.61 -5.04 -11.84
C LYS A 74 -27.89 -6.02 -12.76
N VAL A 75 -26.83 -6.63 -12.24
CA VAL A 75 -26.01 -7.62 -12.93
C VAL A 75 -26.54 -9.02 -12.63
N ARG A 76 -26.75 -9.85 -13.65
CA ARG A 76 -27.26 -11.22 -13.52
C ARG A 76 -26.37 -12.26 -14.20
N ILE A 77 -26.23 -13.41 -13.55
CA ILE A 77 -25.61 -14.63 -14.08
C ILE A 77 -26.41 -15.83 -13.60
N GLY A 78 -27.04 -16.55 -14.54
CA GLY A 78 -28.07 -17.54 -14.18
C GLY A 78 -29.14 -16.93 -13.26
N ASP A 79 -29.37 -17.57 -12.11
CA ASP A 79 -30.35 -17.15 -11.11
C ASP A 79 -29.83 -16.07 -10.14
N GLU A 80 -28.51 -15.88 -10.05
CA GLU A 80 -27.90 -14.90 -9.15
C GLU A 80 -27.99 -13.48 -9.71
N SER A 81 -28.23 -12.50 -8.83
CA SER A 81 -28.28 -11.09 -9.22
C SER A 81 -27.67 -10.15 -8.18
N TYR A 82 -26.81 -9.24 -8.63
CA TYR A 82 -26.13 -8.25 -7.79
C TYR A 82 -26.45 -6.84 -8.27
N GLY A 83 -26.84 -5.96 -7.35
CA GLY A 83 -26.84 -4.51 -7.59
C GLY A 83 -25.41 -3.97 -7.65
N VAL A 84 -25.16 -3.10 -8.64
CA VAL A 84 -23.93 -2.33 -8.81
C VAL A 84 -24.31 -0.87 -9.01
N ASN A 85 -23.75 0.01 -8.18
CA ASN A 85 -23.82 1.45 -8.37
C ASN A 85 -22.40 1.92 -8.75
N ILE A 86 -22.23 2.31 -10.01
CA ILE A 86 -20.93 2.71 -10.58
C ILE A 86 -20.51 4.09 -10.06
N HIS A 87 -21.46 5.00 -9.80
CA HIS A 87 -21.17 6.35 -9.29
C HIS A 87 -20.60 6.32 -7.87
N MET A 88 -21.20 5.53 -6.98
CA MET A 88 -20.80 5.38 -5.58
C MET A 88 -19.68 4.35 -5.37
N LYS A 89 -19.19 3.68 -6.42
CA LYS A 89 -18.25 2.56 -6.37
C LYS A 89 -18.71 1.40 -5.45
N LEU A 90 -20.00 1.04 -5.53
CA LEU A 90 -20.62 -0.01 -4.69
C LEU A 90 -21.04 -1.23 -5.50
N CYS A 91 -20.82 -2.43 -4.96
CA CYS A 91 -21.46 -3.66 -5.42
C CYS A 91 -22.03 -4.47 -4.25
N MET A 92 -23.18 -5.13 -4.45
CA MET A 92 -23.79 -6.01 -3.44
C MET A 92 -22.92 -7.21 -3.06
N CYS A 93 -21.98 -7.64 -3.90
CA CYS A 93 -21.00 -8.68 -3.53
C CYS A 93 -19.96 -8.20 -2.49
N ARG A 94 -19.93 -6.89 -2.17
CA ARG A 94 -19.02 -6.21 -1.22
C ARG A 94 -17.52 -6.29 -1.53
N LEU A 95 -17.09 -7.08 -2.51
CA LEU A 95 -15.68 -7.23 -2.87
C LEU A 95 -15.04 -5.88 -3.27
N TRP A 96 -15.76 -5.03 -4.01
CA TRP A 96 -15.25 -3.72 -4.43
C TRP A 96 -14.99 -2.79 -3.24
N GLN A 97 -15.90 -2.77 -2.26
CA GLN A 97 -15.76 -1.97 -1.04
C GLN A 97 -14.68 -2.49 -0.09
N LEU A 98 -14.36 -3.80 -0.14
CA LEU A 98 -13.32 -4.41 0.68
C LEU A 98 -11.93 -4.27 0.05
N SER A 99 -11.82 -4.32 -1.27
CA SER A 99 -10.53 -4.27 -1.98
C SER A 99 -10.18 -2.90 -2.55
N GLY A 100 -11.13 -1.99 -2.74
CA GLY A 100 -10.95 -0.78 -3.55
C GLY A 100 -10.77 -1.06 -5.06
N VAL A 101 -10.92 -2.31 -5.50
CA VAL A 101 -10.73 -2.72 -6.90
C VAL A 101 -12.08 -3.23 -7.46
N PRO A 102 -12.51 -2.80 -8.66
CA PRO A 102 -13.77 -3.26 -9.26
C PRO A 102 -13.88 -4.78 -9.32
N CYS A 103 -14.97 -5.31 -8.76
CA CYS A 103 -15.29 -6.73 -8.86
C CYS A 103 -15.78 -7.10 -10.27
N VAL A 104 -15.90 -8.40 -10.57
CA VAL A 104 -16.38 -8.88 -11.89
C VAL A 104 -17.73 -8.27 -12.31
N HIS A 105 -18.64 -8.04 -11.36
CA HIS A 105 -19.93 -7.38 -11.59
C HIS A 105 -19.75 -5.89 -11.94
N SER A 106 -18.85 -5.20 -11.23
CA SER A 106 -18.52 -3.79 -11.49
C SER A 106 -17.90 -3.64 -12.87
N VAL A 107 -16.93 -4.50 -13.23
CA VAL A 107 -16.28 -4.50 -14.55
C VAL A 107 -17.31 -4.71 -15.66
N ALA A 108 -18.23 -5.68 -15.53
CA ALA A 108 -19.33 -5.85 -16.47
C ALA A 108 -20.20 -4.58 -16.60
N GLY A 109 -20.44 -3.88 -15.49
CA GLY A 109 -21.14 -2.59 -15.47
C GLY A 109 -20.39 -1.46 -16.19
N TYR A 110 -19.08 -1.30 -15.95
CA TYR A 110 -18.22 -0.34 -16.66
C TYR A 110 -18.24 -0.58 -18.17
N MET A 111 -18.06 -1.84 -18.60
CA MET A 111 -18.08 -2.21 -20.02
C MET A 111 -19.42 -1.89 -20.70
N HIS A 112 -20.54 -2.03 -19.99
CA HIS A 112 -21.88 -1.70 -20.51
C HIS A 112 -22.16 -0.19 -20.57
N LEU A 113 -21.50 0.61 -19.73
CA LEU A 113 -21.52 2.07 -19.81
C LEU A 113 -20.45 2.63 -20.78
N ASN A 114 -19.74 1.76 -21.51
CA ASN A 114 -18.62 2.13 -22.38
C ASN A 114 -17.53 2.98 -21.67
N ARG A 115 -17.29 2.70 -20.38
CA ARG A 115 -16.24 3.32 -19.56
C ARG A 115 -15.13 2.32 -19.24
N GLU A 116 -13.94 2.83 -18.96
CA GLU A 116 -12.82 1.99 -18.55
C GLU A 116 -13.02 1.53 -17.10
N PRO A 117 -12.81 0.24 -16.76
CA PRO A 117 -12.96 -0.24 -15.39
C PRO A 117 -11.93 0.39 -14.44
N ASP A 118 -10.80 0.86 -14.97
CA ASP A 118 -9.73 1.53 -14.23
C ASP A 118 -10.22 2.79 -13.49
N GLU A 119 -11.23 3.50 -14.03
CA GLU A 119 -11.90 4.63 -13.36
C GLU A 119 -12.50 4.22 -12.00
N GLY A 120 -12.86 2.94 -11.86
CA GLY A 120 -13.46 2.35 -10.67
C GLY A 120 -12.47 1.96 -9.58
N VAL A 121 -11.17 1.92 -9.88
CA VAL A 121 -10.12 1.63 -8.90
C VAL A 121 -10.02 2.78 -7.88
N ASP A 122 -9.67 2.45 -6.64
CA ASP A 122 -9.43 3.43 -5.59
C ASP A 122 -8.09 4.15 -5.81
N HIS A 123 -8.07 5.46 -5.52
CA HIS A 123 -6.87 6.32 -5.66
C HIS A 123 -5.64 5.82 -4.88
N TRP A 124 -5.81 5.00 -3.84
CA TRP A 124 -4.71 4.36 -3.12
C TRP A 124 -3.82 3.47 -4.01
N TYR A 125 -4.34 2.96 -5.13
CA TYR A 125 -3.59 2.14 -6.09
C TYR A 125 -2.88 2.94 -7.18
N ASN A 126 -2.98 4.28 -7.17
CA ASN A 126 -2.31 5.13 -8.15
C ASN A 126 -0.78 5.10 -7.98
N GLN A 127 -0.05 5.20 -9.09
CA GLN A 127 1.41 5.24 -9.08
C GLN A 127 1.97 6.39 -8.23
N GLU A 128 1.28 7.54 -8.19
CA GLU A 128 1.62 8.69 -7.33
C GLU A 128 1.59 8.32 -5.84
N LYS A 129 0.55 7.60 -5.38
CA LYS A 129 0.43 7.12 -4.00
C LYS A 129 1.47 6.03 -3.67
N TRP A 130 1.82 5.20 -4.64
CA TRP A 130 2.94 4.27 -4.49
C TRP A 130 4.26 5.02 -4.30
N PHE A 131 4.56 6.04 -5.12
CA PHE A 131 5.76 6.86 -4.92
C PHE A 131 5.74 7.61 -3.59
N GLU A 132 4.63 8.22 -3.18
CA GLU A 132 4.49 8.92 -1.90
C GLU A 132 4.75 7.99 -0.70
N ALA A 133 4.28 6.74 -0.75
CA ALA A 133 4.49 5.74 0.28
C ALA A 133 5.93 5.20 0.34
N TYR A 134 6.59 5.03 -0.81
CA TYR A 134 7.92 4.43 -0.93
C TYR A 134 9.05 5.44 -1.24
N GLN A 135 8.79 6.75 -1.17
CA GLN A 135 9.81 7.80 -1.37
C GLN A 135 10.97 7.72 -0.36
N PHE A 136 10.71 7.16 0.82
CA PHE A 136 11.70 6.97 1.87
C PHE A 136 12.16 5.52 1.92
N SER A 137 13.48 5.31 2.00
CA SER A 137 14.07 3.99 2.18
C SER A 137 13.60 3.34 3.48
N ILE A 138 12.98 2.17 3.40
CA ILE A 138 12.65 1.35 4.57
C ILE A 138 13.96 0.92 5.22
N LYS A 139 14.27 1.51 6.39
CA LYS A 139 15.49 1.17 7.13
C LYS A 139 15.41 -0.29 7.60
N PRO A 140 16.48 -1.09 7.42
CA PRO A 140 16.50 -2.45 7.95
C PRO A 140 16.36 -2.42 9.47
N VAL A 141 15.51 -3.29 10.00
CA VAL A 141 15.44 -3.52 11.45
C VAL A 141 16.63 -4.39 11.84
N TYR A 142 17.32 -4.01 12.93
CA TYR A 142 18.38 -4.83 13.50
C TYR A 142 17.88 -6.24 13.87
N GLY A 143 18.78 -7.21 13.99
CA GLY A 143 18.43 -8.55 14.49
C GLY A 143 17.73 -8.51 15.86
N SER A 144 16.92 -9.52 16.16
CA SER A 144 16.12 -9.59 17.39
C SER A 144 16.95 -9.55 18.68
N ASN A 145 18.23 -9.94 18.60
CA ASN A 145 19.22 -9.82 19.66
C ASN A 145 19.57 -8.37 20.04
N MET A 146 19.33 -7.40 19.15
CA MET A 146 19.59 -5.97 19.36
C MET A 146 18.34 -5.16 19.69
N TRP A 147 17.16 -5.79 19.77
CA TRP A 147 15.92 -5.09 20.12
C TRP A 147 15.92 -4.70 21.60
N LYS A 148 15.40 -3.50 21.90
CA LYS A 148 15.19 -3.08 23.29
C LYS A 148 14.20 -4.05 23.94
N ARG A 149 14.57 -4.60 25.10
CA ARG A 149 13.63 -5.38 25.92
C ARG A 149 12.54 -4.44 26.42
N THR A 150 11.29 -4.89 26.34
CA THR A 150 10.14 -4.18 26.90
C THR A 150 9.78 -4.76 28.25
N ASP A 151 9.41 -3.90 29.21
CA ASP A 151 8.92 -4.31 30.54
C ASP A 151 7.50 -4.91 30.51
N LEU A 152 6.91 -5.01 29.32
CA LEU A 152 5.63 -5.68 29.09
C LEU A 152 5.77 -7.19 29.37
N PRO A 153 4.74 -7.83 29.97
CA PRO A 153 4.75 -9.27 30.16
C PRO A 153 4.90 -9.99 28.80
N PRO A 154 5.62 -11.13 28.73
CA PRO A 154 5.76 -11.87 27.49
C PRO A 154 4.38 -12.27 26.97
N LEU A 155 4.21 -12.20 25.64
CA LEU A 155 2.97 -12.63 25.00
C LEU A 155 2.72 -14.10 25.37
N LEU A 156 1.54 -14.39 25.89
CA LEU A 156 1.10 -15.77 26.10
C LEU A 156 1.15 -16.51 24.75
N PRO A 157 1.61 -17.78 24.73
CA PRO A 157 1.63 -18.55 23.50
C PRO A 157 0.23 -18.60 22.90
N LEU A 158 0.12 -18.40 21.59
CA LEU A 158 -1.14 -18.56 20.86
C LEU A 158 -1.73 -19.93 21.20
N ILE A 159 -2.99 -19.95 21.65
CA ILE A 159 -3.69 -21.20 21.96
C ILE A 159 -3.83 -21.99 20.65
N MET A 160 -2.94 -22.98 20.48
CA MET A 160 -2.85 -23.76 19.26
C MET A 160 -4.09 -24.66 19.14
N ARG A 161 -5.13 -24.14 18.48
CA ARG A 161 -6.32 -24.92 18.12
C ARG A 161 -5.90 -26.02 17.17
N ARG A 162 -5.98 -27.28 17.63
CA ARG A 162 -5.89 -28.45 16.74
C ARG A 162 -7.04 -28.31 15.73
N MET A 163 -6.72 -28.11 14.46
CA MET A 163 -7.73 -28.08 13.40
C MET A 163 -8.55 -29.39 13.48
N PRO A 164 -9.88 -29.34 13.34
CA PRO A 164 -10.68 -30.55 13.20
C PRO A 164 -10.10 -31.40 12.07
N GLY A 165 -9.61 -32.59 12.40
CA GLY A 165 -9.07 -33.51 11.40
C GLY A 165 -10.17 -33.93 10.44
N ILE A 166 -9.79 -34.26 9.20
CA ILE A 166 -10.73 -34.85 8.24
C ILE A 166 -11.33 -36.11 8.88
N PRO A 167 -12.67 -36.22 8.99
CA PRO A 167 -13.30 -37.42 9.51
C PRO A 167 -12.98 -38.59 8.58
N ARG A 168 -12.51 -39.70 9.15
CA ARG A 168 -12.29 -40.93 8.38
C ARG A 168 -13.63 -41.41 7.82
N LYS A 169 -13.64 -41.82 6.55
CA LYS A 169 -14.77 -42.58 6.01
C LYS A 169 -14.90 -43.87 6.81
N LYS A 170 -16.12 -44.28 7.10
CA LYS A 170 -16.40 -45.65 7.58
C LYS A 170 -16.38 -46.57 6.37
N GLU A 171 -15.69 -47.70 6.50
CA GLU A 171 -15.83 -48.86 5.62
C GLU A 171 -17.07 -49.68 6.04
#